data_AF-A0A090T9P0-F1
#
_entry.id   AF-A0A090T9P0-F1
#
_cell.length_a   1.000
_cell.length_b   1.000
_cell.length_c   1.000
_cell.angle_alpha   90.00
_cell.angle_beta   90.00
_cell.angle_gamma   90.00
#
_symmetry.space_group_name_H-M   'P 1'
#
loop_
_entity.id
_entity.type
_entity.pdbx_description
1 polymer ?
#
loop_
_entity_poly.entity_id
_entity_poly.type
_entity_poly.pdbx_seq_one_letter_code
_entity_poly.pdbx_strand_id
1 'polypeptide(L)'
;MLKKIGATKIALGHHLDDIVETMFLNMFHGSRLKAMPPKLRSDDGRNVVIRPLTYCREKDLIKYAEHKEFPIIPCNLCGSQENLQRQSIKAMLIDWDKKTPGRVEAIFKSIQNVSLVS
;
A
#
# COMPACT_ATOMS: atom_id res chain seq x y z
N MET A 1 16.75 3.11 18.54
CA MET A 1 17.60 2.84 17.37
C MET A 1 17.71 4.06 16.46
N LEU A 2 16.61 4.57 15.89
CA LEU A 2 16.60 5.73 14.98
C LEU A 2 17.29 7.00 15.54
N LYS A 3 16.99 7.38 16.79
CA LYS A 3 17.69 8.49 17.47
C LYS A 3 19.20 8.28 17.60
N LYS A 4 19.66 7.04 17.78
CA LYS A 4 21.10 6.73 17.93
C LYS A 4 21.85 6.92 16.60
N ILE A 5 21.17 6.80 15.47
CA ILE A 5 21.73 6.98 14.12
C ILE A 5 21.37 8.35 13.52
N GLY A 6 20.76 9.27 14.29
CA GLY A 6 20.37 10.59 13.80
C GLY A 6 19.24 10.61 12.76
N ALA A 7 18.54 9.49 12.55
CA ALA A 7 17.48 9.40 11.55
C ALA A 7 16.19 10.10 12.01
N THR A 8 15.58 10.88 11.12
CA THR A 8 14.31 11.61 11.36
C THR A 8 13.10 10.99 10.67
N LYS A 9 13.34 10.03 9.76
CA LYS A 9 12.32 9.42 8.91
C LYS A 9 12.47 7.91 8.86
N ILE A 10 11.35 7.23 8.71
CA ILE A 10 11.27 5.78 8.49
C ILE A 10 10.67 5.57 7.11
N ALA A 11 11.43 5.00 6.19
CA ALA A 11 10.94 4.64 4.87
C ALA A 11 10.35 3.23 4.91
N LEU A 12 9.09 3.08 4.48
CA LEU A 12 8.43 1.79 4.32
C LEU A 12 8.16 1.56 2.84
N GLY A 13 8.36 0.32 2.37
CA GLY A 13 8.24 -0.08 0.96
C GLY A 13 6.81 -0.17 0.41
N HIS A 14 5.82 0.41 1.09
CA HIS A 14 4.43 0.31 0.65
C HIS A 14 4.23 0.99 -0.71
N HIS A 15 3.62 0.25 -1.62
CA HIS A 15 3.38 0.67 -3.00
C HIS A 15 1.90 0.98 -3.27
N LEU A 16 1.56 1.43 -4.48
CA LEU A 16 0.20 1.87 -4.83
C LEU A 16 -0.85 0.82 -4.48
N ASP A 17 -0.60 -0.44 -4.86
CA ASP A 17 -1.50 -1.55 -4.60
C ASP A 17 -1.74 -1.74 -3.08
N ASP A 18 -0.73 -1.61 -2.21
CA ASP A 18 -0.90 -1.71 -0.75
C ASP A 18 -1.85 -0.63 -0.19
N ILE A 19 -1.82 0.57 -0.76
CA ILE A 19 -2.68 1.69 -0.35
C ILE A 19 -4.13 1.37 -0.68
N VAL A 20 -4.38 0.86 -1.89
CA VAL A 20 -5.71 0.47 -2.37
C VAL A 20 -6.22 -0.76 -1.62
N GLU A 21 -5.39 -1.77 -1.41
CA GLU A 21 -5.71 -2.94 -0.59
C GLU A 21 -6.13 -2.52 0.83
N THR A 22 -5.35 -1.63 1.46
CA THR A 22 -5.66 -1.17 2.82
C THR A 22 -6.95 -0.37 2.86
N MET A 23 -7.24 0.45 1.83
CA MET A 23 -8.51 1.14 1.70
C MET A 23 -9.68 0.15 1.67
N PHE A 24 -9.61 -0.89 0.83
CA PHE A 24 -10.66 -1.90 0.73
C PHE A 24 -10.79 -2.74 2.00
N LEU A 25 -9.69 -3.07 2.67
CA LEU A 25 -9.71 -3.79 3.94
C LEU A 25 -10.50 -3.00 5.00
N ASN A 26 -10.22 -1.70 5.11
CA ASN A 26 -10.96 -0.82 6.01
C ASN A 26 -12.42 -0.62 5.57
N MET A 27 -12.69 -0.57 4.28
CA MET A 27 -14.04 -0.40 3.74
C MET A 27 -14.91 -1.63 4.02
N PHE A 28 -14.41 -2.83 3.74
CA PHE A 28 -15.17 -4.08 3.84
C PHE A 28 -15.26 -4.64 5.25
N HIS A 29 -14.20 -4.50 6.06
CA HIS A 29 -14.15 -5.11 7.40
C HIS A 29 -14.13 -4.10 8.54
N GLY A 30 -13.74 -2.85 8.27
CA GLY A 30 -13.68 -1.77 9.26
C GLY A 30 -14.78 -0.72 9.13
N SER A 31 -15.67 -0.85 8.13
CA SER A 31 -16.73 0.10 7.78
C SER A 31 -16.24 1.56 7.67
N ARG A 32 -15.03 1.76 7.12
CA ARG A 32 -14.37 3.07 7.03
C ARG A 32 -13.68 3.28 5.68
N LEU A 33 -13.85 4.46 5.09
CA LEU A 33 -13.04 4.93 3.98
C LEU A 33 -11.70 5.46 4.49
N LYS A 34 -10.74 4.54 4.73
CA LYS A 34 -9.42 4.86 5.29
C LYS A 34 -8.31 4.13 4.54
N ALA A 35 -7.42 4.89 3.94
CA ALA A 35 -6.20 4.39 3.31
C ALA A 35 -4.95 4.69 4.17
N MET A 36 -3.76 4.37 3.65
CA MET A 36 -2.48 4.76 4.26
C MET A 36 -1.94 6.04 3.62
N PRO A 37 -1.67 7.12 4.39
CA PRO A 37 -1.12 8.33 3.80
C PRO A 37 0.35 8.13 3.38
N PRO A 38 0.83 8.77 2.29
CA PRO A 38 2.23 8.66 1.84
C PRO A 38 3.24 9.19 2.87
N LYS A 39 2.80 10.12 3.72
CA LYS A 39 3.57 10.72 4.81
C LYS A 39 2.71 10.76 6.06
N LEU A 40 3.21 10.19 7.16
CA LEU A 40 2.54 10.20 8.46
C LEU A 40 3.54 10.64 9.53
N ARG A 41 3.19 11.65 10.32
CA ARG A 41 3.96 12.01 11.51
C ARG A 41 3.55 11.06 12.63
N SER A 42 4.53 10.46 13.31
CA SER A 42 4.27 9.61 14.48
C SER A 42 3.58 10.41 15.57
N ASP A 43 2.74 9.76 16.38
CA ASP A 43 1.97 10.42 17.44
C ASP A 43 2.88 11.07 18.50
N ASP A 44 4.06 10.50 18.75
CA ASP A 44 5.07 11.07 19.65
C ASP A 44 5.86 12.25 19.02
N GLY A 45 5.58 12.57 17.76
CA GLY A 45 6.19 13.65 16.99
C GLY A 45 7.66 13.42 16.61
N ARG A 46 8.26 12.28 16.96
CA ARG A 46 9.71 12.07 16.87
C ARG A 46 10.17 11.60 15.50
N ASN A 47 9.35 10.83 14.80
CA ASN A 47 9.68 10.30 13.48
C ASN A 47 8.58 10.59 12.47
N VAL A 48 8.96 10.65 11.19
CA VAL A 48 8.02 10.71 10.07
C VAL A 48 8.11 9.42 9.27
N VAL A 49 7.00 8.69 9.18
CA VAL A 49 6.89 7.55 8.26
C VAL A 49 6.64 8.09 6.86
N ILE A 50 7.45 7.64 5.91
CA ILE A 50 7.31 7.94 4.48
C ILE A 50 7.15 6.65 3.69
N ARG A 51 6.37 6.70 2.61
CA ARG A 51 6.13 5.60 1.66
C ARG A 51 6.55 6.05 0.26
N PRO A 52 7.84 6.01 -0.08
CA PRO A 52 8.32 6.59 -1.35
C PRO A 52 7.72 5.94 -2.59
N LEU A 53 7.28 4.68 -2.48
CA LEU A 53 6.77 3.88 -3.60
C LEU A 53 5.25 4.01 -3.80
N THR A 54 4.58 4.96 -3.13
CA THR A 54 3.11 5.11 -3.15
C THR A 54 2.52 5.20 -4.57
N TYR A 55 3.29 5.65 -5.56
CA TYR A 55 2.85 5.77 -6.96
C TYR A 55 3.31 4.61 -7.87
N CYS A 56 4.06 3.65 -7.34
CA CYS A 56 4.58 2.52 -8.08
C CYS A 56 3.60 1.35 -7.99
N ARG A 57 3.32 0.67 -9.11
CA ARG A 57 2.57 -0.58 -9.10
C ARG A 57 3.45 -1.73 -8.66
N GLU A 58 2.89 -2.71 -7.96
CA GLU A 58 3.62 -3.91 -7.53
C GLU A 58 4.26 -4.65 -8.72
N LYS A 59 3.51 -4.82 -9.82
CA LYS A 59 3.98 -5.46 -11.06
C LYS A 59 5.24 -4.81 -11.64
N ASP A 60 5.38 -3.50 -11.49
CA ASP A 60 6.52 -2.76 -12.03
C ASP A 60 7.72 -2.84 -11.08
N LEU A 61 7.46 -2.87 -9.77
CA LEU A 61 8.50 -3.12 -8.76
C LEU A 61 9.08 -4.53 -8.87
N ILE A 62 8.25 -5.54 -9.15
CA ILE A 62 8.71 -6.92 -9.40
C ILE A 62 9.66 -6.95 -10.61
N LYS A 63 9.24 -6.40 -11.74
CA LYS A 63 10.09 -6.31 -12.95
C LYS A 63 11.39 -5.56 -12.68
N TYR A 64 11.33 -4.48 -11.90
CA TYR A 64 12.51 -3.72 -11.53
C TYR A 64 13.46 -4.53 -10.63
N ALA A 65 12.92 -5.26 -9.64
CA ALA A 65 13.70 -6.13 -8.77
C ALA A 65 14.37 -7.26 -9.55
N GLU A 66 13.66 -7.89 -10.49
CA GLU A 66 14.21 -8.90 -11.40
C GLU A 66 15.36 -8.31 -12.24
N HIS A 67 15.14 -7.15 -12.85
CA HIS A 67 16.16 -6.48 -13.67
C HIS A 67 17.40 -6.04 -12.87
N LYS A 68 17.23 -5.70 -11.59
CA LYS A 68 18.33 -5.33 -10.68
C LYS A 68 18.92 -6.50 -9.91
N GLU A 69 18.41 -7.71 -10.15
CA GLU A 69 18.82 -8.93 -9.43
C GLU A 69 18.71 -8.77 -7.91
N PHE A 70 17.70 -8.02 -7.44
CA PHE A 70 17.47 -7.87 -6.02
C PHE A 70 16.87 -9.15 -5.43
N PRO A 71 17.33 -9.59 -4.25
CA PRO A 71 16.76 -10.77 -3.60
C PRO A 71 15.32 -10.48 -3.18
N ILE A 72 14.37 -11.25 -3.72
CA ILE A 72 12.97 -11.22 -3.31
C ILE A 72 12.80 -12.18 -2.14
N ILE A 73 12.47 -11.66 -0.97
CA ILE A 73 12.15 -12.47 0.20
C ILE A 73 10.65 -12.78 0.17
N PRO A 74 10.25 -14.05 -0.03
CA PRO A 74 8.84 -14.39 -0.15
C PRO A 74 8.16 -14.25 1.22
N CYS A 75 7.05 -13.51 1.25
CA CYS A 75 6.27 -13.30 2.47
C CYS A 75 5.35 -14.51 2.72
N ASN A 76 5.95 -15.61 3.16
CA ASN A 76 5.25 -16.88 3.43
C ASN A 76 4.89 -17.01 4.92
N LEU A 77 5.13 -15.95 5.71
CA LEU A 77 5.43 -16.08 7.13
C LEU A 77 4.26 -15.85 8.06
N CYS A 78 3.03 -15.66 7.56
CA CYS A 78 1.91 -15.43 8.46
C CYS A 78 0.60 -15.98 7.87
N GLY A 79 0.09 -17.05 8.49
CA GLY A 79 -1.19 -17.68 8.17
C GLY A 79 -2.39 -17.11 8.95
N SER A 80 -2.31 -15.86 9.41
CA SER A 80 -3.40 -15.24 10.17
C SER A 80 -4.61 -14.92 9.28
N GLN A 81 -5.78 -14.82 9.90
CA GLN A 81 -7.02 -14.43 9.22
C GLN A 81 -6.91 -13.07 8.51
N GLU A 82 -6.16 -12.13 9.09
CA GLU A 82 -5.87 -10.83 8.48
C GLU A 82 -5.15 -10.97 7.12
N ASN A 83 -4.24 -11.95 6.99
CA ASN A 83 -3.58 -12.20 5.72
C ASN A 83 -4.50 -12.85 4.70
N LEU A 84 -5.44 -13.70 5.12
CA LEU A 84 -6.45 -14.25 4.21
C LEU A 84 -7.33 -13.15 3.62
N GLN A 85 -7.75 -12.17 4.44
CA GLN A 85 -8.52 -11.02 3.96
C GLN A 85 -7.72 -10.18 2.96
N ARG A 86 -6.44 -9.91 3.27
CA ARG A 86 -5.56 -9.18 2.35
C ARG A 86 -5.35 -9.92 1.03
N GLN A 87 -5.13 -11.24 1.07
CA GLN A 87 -4.97 -12.06 -0.14
C GLN A 87 -6.23 -12.04 -1.01
N SER A 88 -7.42 -12.11 -0.41
CA SER A 88 -8.69 -12.02 -1.13
C SER A 88 -8.85 -10.68 -1.86
N ILE A 89 -8.57 -9.56 -1.17
CA ILE A 89 -8.61 -8.22 -1.76
C ILE A 89 -7.59 -8.10 -2.89
N LYS A 90 -6.37 -8.60 -2.69
CA LYS A 90 -5.32 -8.60 -3.73
C LYS A 90 -5.76 -9.36 -4.98
N ALA A 91 -6.35 -10.54 -4.81
CA ALA A 91 -6.88 -11.33 -5.93
C ALA A 91 -8.00 -10.58 -6.68
N MET A 92 -8.89 -9.90 -5.95
CA MET A 92 -9.94 -9.05 -6.54
C MET A 92 -9.34 -7.90 -7.37
N LEU A 93 -8.34 -7.18 -6.85
CA LEU A 93 -7.69 -6.09 -7.57
C LEU A 93 -6.99 -6.58 -8.85
N ILE A 94 -6.33 -7.75 -8.79
CA ILE A 94 -5.71 -8.37 -9.97
C ILE A 94 -6.74 -8.73 -11.04
N ASP A 95 -7.88 -9.31 -10.66
CA ASP A 95 -8.96 -9.65 -11.60
C ASP A 95 -9.55 -8.38 -12.25
N TRP A 96 -9.75 -7.34 -11.46
CA TRP A 96 -10.23 -6.05 -11.93
C TRP A 96 -9.30 -5.37 -12.93
N ASP A 97 -7.99 -5.40 -12.68
CA ASP A 97 -6.99 -4.87 -13.61
C ASP A 97 -6.91 -5.69 -14.91
N LYS A 98 -7.10 -7.01 -14.84
CA LYS A 98 -7.18 -7.86 -16.05
C LYS A 98 -8.39 -7.50 -16.91
N LYS A 99 -9.54 -7.27 -16.29
CA LYS A 99 -10.79 -6.90 -16.99
C LYS A 99 -10.78 -5.46 -17.48
N THR A 100 -10.10 -4.56 -16.77
CA THR A 100 -10.02 -3.14 -17.12
C THR A 100 -8.65 -2.59 -16.71
N PRO A 101 -7.67 -2.60 -17.61
CA PRO A 101 -6.35 -2.06 -17.34
C PRO A 101 -6.43 -0.59 -16.87
N GLY A 102 -5.71 -0.25 -15.80
CA GLY A 102 -5.71 1.09 -15.21
C GLY A 102 -6.77 1.32 -14.13
N ARG A 103 -7.59 0.31 -13.82
CA ARG A 103 -8.67 0.42 -12.83
C ARG A 103 -8.12 0.66 -11.42
N VAL A 104 -7.06 -0.05 -11.02
CA VAL A 104 -6.45 0.15 -9.69
C VAL A 104 -5.88 1.56 -9.54
N GLU A 105 -5.25 2.11 -10.59
CA GLU A 105 -4.76 3.50 -10.62
C GLU A 105 -5.91 4.52 -10.54
N ALA A 106 -7.02 4.27 -11.24
CA ALA A 106 -8.20 5.11 -11.17
C ALA A 106 -8.80 5.14 -9.75
N ILE A 107 -8.87 3.98 -9.09
CA ILE A 107 -9.29 3.88 -7.67
C ILE A 107 -8.31 4.62 -6.76
N PHE A 108 -7.00 4.44 -6.94
CA PHE A 108 -6.01 5.18 -6.16
C PHE A 108 -6.18 6.69 -6.32
N LYS A 109 -6.40 7.17 -7.55
CA LYS A 109 -6.67 8.59 -7.83
C LYS A 109 -7.95 9.07 -7.16
N SER A 110 -9.00 8.24 -7.05
CA SER A 110 -10.26 8.65 -6.41
C SER A 110 -10.11 8.91 -4.91
N ILE A 111 -9.11 8.31 -4.25
CA ILE A 111 -8.81 8.56 -2.82
C ILE A 111 -8.52 10.06 -2.58
N GLN A 112 -7.94 10.75 -3.56
CA GLN A 112 -7.63 12.18 -3.48
C GLN A 112 -8.75 13.08 -4.03
N ASN A 113 -9.77 12.50 -4.67
CA ASN A 113 -10.81 13.23 -5.42
C ASN A 113 -12.20 12.79 -4.93
N VAL A 114 -12.51 13.14 -3.68
CA VAL A 114 -13.82 12.84 -3.08
C VAL A 114 -14.76 14.01 -3.34
N SER A 115 -15.79 13.76 -4.14
CA SER A 115 -16.89 14.69 -4.37
C SER A 115 -18.10 14.27 -3.55
N LEU A 116 -18.64 15.19 -2.75
CA LEU A 116 -19.93 15.04 -2.10
C LEU A 116 -20.93 15.90 -2.88
N VAL A 117 -22.05 15.31 -3.30
CA VAL A 117 -23.11 16.07 -3.96
C VAL A 117 -23.78 16.95 -2.89
N SER A 118 -23.81 18.25 -3.12
CA SER A 118 -24.71 19.19 -2.42
C SER A 118 -26.06 19.24 -3.10
#